data_AF-A0A419J0Q8-F1
#
_entry.id   AF-A0A419J0Q8-F1
#
_cell.length_a   1.000
_cell.length_b   1.000
_cell.length_c   1.000
_cell.angle_alpha   90.00
_cell.angle_beta   90.00
_cell.angle_gamma   90.00
#
_symmetry.space_group_name_H-M   'P 1'
#
loop_
_entity.id
_entity.type
_entity.pdbx_description
1 polymer ?
#
loop_
_entity_poly.entity_id
_entity_poly.type
_entity_poly.pdbx_seq_one_letter_code
_entity_poly.pdbx_strand_id
1 'polypeptide(L)'
;MTSSSRLKVSSPQRTSGGLVEILAEARVKRSLELTGSPAEIKTAAIRLLSYRARSRKELAEKLQLKGFDRRQIEEVIKLLETAGLINDRALAADLLRYAVERKSLGAKGIRMFLAGRGIDRELIDKTMAGHSPESEENAALGFAEKKLRTLKKYPPDVVKRKLWGMLQRRGFSSGVIHKTISSVL
;
A
#
# COMPACT_ATOMS: atom_id res chain seq x y z
N MET A 1 54.07 -32.29 63.64
CA MET A 1 53.10 -33.20 62.99
C MET A 1 51.73 -32.51 63.01
N THR A 2 51.48 -31.41 62.30
CA THR A 2 51.01 -31.29 60.88
C THR A 2 49.76 -32.10 60.54
N SER A 3 48.59 -31.45 60.56
CA SER A 3 47.51 -31.57 59.55
C SER A 3 46.34 -30.66 59.95
N SER A 4 46.17 -29.49 59.34
CA SER A 4 45.50 -29.26 58.04
C SER A 4 43.97 -29.37 58.15
N SER A 5 43.36 -28.29 58.64
CA SER A 5 41.92 -28.04 58.61
C SER A 5 41.55 -27.49 57.22
N ARG A 6 40.80 -28.28 56.44
CA ARG A 6 40.32 -27.93 55.10
C ARG A 6 39.10 -27.00 55.18
N LEU A 7 39.27 -25.81 54.61
CA LEU A 7 38.18 -24.91 54.21
C LEU A 7 37.24 -25.63 53.22
N LYS A 8 35.95 -25.72 53.54
CA LYS A 8 34.89 -26.05 52.57
C LYS A 8 34.56 -24.78 51.78
N VAL A 9 35.01 -24.72 50.53
CA VAL A 9 34.53 -23.72 49.56
C VAL A 9 33.15 -24.17 49.09
N SER A 10 32.11 -23.44 49.48
CA SER A 10 30.74 -23.62 48.99
C SER A 10 30.64 -23.09 47.57
N SER A 11 30.44 -23.99 46.62
CA SER A 11 30.16 -23.66 45.21
C SER A 11 28.88 -22.82 45.12
N PRO A 12 28.86 -21.67 44.42
CA PRO A 12 27.62 -20.96 44.17
C PRO A 12 26.81 -21.75 43.14
N GLN A 13 25.67 -22.28 43.59
CA GLN A 13 24.64 -22.88 42.74
C GLN A 13 24.21 -21.87 41.67
N ARG A 14 24.59 -22.11 40.42
CA ARG A 14 24.02 -21.37 39.27
C ARG A 14 22.59 -21.84 39.10
N THR A 15 21.64 -21.02 39.51
CA THR A 15 20.22 -21.25 39.25
C THR A 15 19.97 -21.27 37.75
N SER A 16 19.25 -22.31 37.30
CA SER A 16 18.79 -22.55 35.93
C SER A 16 17.83 -21.49 35.38
N GLY A 17 17.51 -20.45 36.16
CA GLY A 17 16.69 -19.30 35.74
C GLY A 17 17.45 -18.23 34.94
N GLY A 18 18.79 -18.19 35.02
CA GLY A 18 19.58 -17.11 34.45
C GLY A 18 19.48 -16.98 32.93
N LEU A 19 19.37 -18.09 32.17
CA LEU A 19 19.22 -18.01 30.72
C LEU A 19 17.83 -17.52 30.28
N VAL A 20 16.77 -17.90 31.01
CA VAL A 20 15.40 -17.44 30.72
C VAL A 20 15.26 -15.96 31.06
N GLU A 21 15.88 -15.52 32.16
CA GLU A 21 15.91 -14.14 32.62
C GLU A 21 16.76 -13.27 31.68
N ILE A 22 17.94 -13.73 31.26
CA ILE A 22 18.79 -13.06 30.26
C ILE A 22 18.08 -12.99 28.89
N LEU A 23 17.38 -14.04 28.46
CA LEU A 23 16.63 -14.02 27.20
C LEU A 23 15.39 -13.13 27.27
N ALA A 24 14.73 -13.04 28.44
CA ALA A 24 13.64 -12.12 28.70
C ALA A 24 14.13 -10.67 28.74
N GLU A 25 15.22 -10.39 29.44
CA GLU A 25 15.90 -9.09 29.47
C GLU A 25 16.42 -8.70 28.10
N ALA A 26 16.98 -9.62 27.31
CA ALA A 26 17.38 -9.36 25.93
C ALA A 26 16.17 -9.12 25.02
N ARG A 27 15.03 -9.80 25.25
CA ARG A 27 13.76 -9.50 24.56
C ARG A 27 13.22 -8.13 24.93
N VAL A 28 13.31 -7.74 26.20
CA VAL A 28 12.87 -6.43 26.71
C VAL A 28 13.80 -5.33 26.23
N LYS A 29 15.13 -5.52 26.25
CA LYS A 29 16.11 -4.61 25.66
C LYS A 29 15.91 -4.48 24.16
N ARG A 30 15.70 -5.57 23.44
CA ARG A 30 15.39 -5.55 22.00
C ARG A 30 14.04 -4.89 21.72
N SER A 31 13.07 -5.05 22.61
CA SER A 31 11.77 -4.36 22.61
C SER A 31 11.88 -2.86 22.94
N LEU A 32 12.88 -2.44 23.71
CA LEU A 32 13.17 -1.04 24.03
C LEU A 32 14.06 -0.38 22.96
N GLU A 33 14.96 -1.13 22.33
CA GLU A 33 15.76 -0.74 21.16
C GLU A 33 14.95 -0.74 19.85
N LEU A 34 13.76 -1.36 19.84
CA LEU A 34 12.81 -1.33 18.72
C LEU A 34 12.21 0.06 18.45
N THR A 35 12.57 1.09 19.24
CA THR A 35 12.52 2.49 18.83
C THR A 35 13.66 2.77 17.84
N GLY A 36 13.57 2.20 16.64
CA GLY A 36 14.61 2.31 15.63
C GLY A 36 15.07 3.77 15.47
N SER A 37 16.38 3.97 15.33
CA SER A 37 16.94 5.31 15.18
C SER A 37 16.27 6.01 13.98
N PRO A 38 16.05 7.34 14.00
CA PRO A 38 15.55 8.07 12.84
C PRO A 38 16.30 7.73 11.53
N ALA A 39 17.60 7.40 11.63
CA ALA A 39 18.41 6.94 10.50
C ALA A 39 17.97 5.59 9.93
N GLU A 40 17.57 4.64 10.77
CA GLU A 40 17.09 3.31 10.36
C GLU A 40 15.72 3.40 9.70
N ILE A 41 14.81 4.20 10.28
CA ILE A 41 13.49 4.47 9.72
C ILE A 41 13.64 5.12 8.34
N LYS A 42 14.52 6.13 8.21
CA LYS A 42 14.81 6.79 6.93
C LYS A 42 15.36 5.80 5.91
N THR A 43 16.31 4.95 6.29
CA THR A 43 16.87 3.92 5.41
C THR A 43 15.80 2.94 4.94
N ALA A 44 14.94 2.47 5.85
CA ALA A 44 13.83 1.60 5.53
C ALA A 44 12.81 2.26 4.58
N ALA A 45 12.51 3.55 4.81
CA ALA A 45 11.62 4.34 3.98
C ALA A 45 12.17 4.54 2.56
N ILE A 46 13.44 4.91 2.43
CA ILE A 46 14.11 5.07 1.13
C ILE A 46 14.08 3.74 0.35
N ARG A 47 14.35 2.61 1.01
CA ARG A 47 14.24 1.29 0.38
C ARG A 47 12.81 0.96 -0.08
N LEU A 48 11.79 1.40 0.65
CA LEU A 48 10.39 1.21 0.25
C LEU A 48 10.01 2.07 -0.96
N LEU A 49 10.56 3.30 -1.03
CA LEU A 49 10.34 4.27 -2.11
C LEU A 49 11.12 3.92 -3.38
N SER A 50 12.30 3.31 -3.26
CA SER A 50 13.11 2.90 -4.42
C SER A 50 12.45 1.80 -5.26
N TYR A 51 11.61 0.96 -4.65
CA TYR A 51 10.85 -0.05 -5.38
C TYR A 51 9.68 0.55 -6.17
N ARG A 52 8.95 1.49 -5.57
CA ARG A 52 7.86 2.23 -6.21
C ARG A 52 7.49 3.46 -5.37
N ALA A 53 6.89 4.45 -6.02
CA ALA A 53 6.24 5.56 -5.32
C ALA A 53 5.12 5.06 -4.39
N ARG A 54 5.07 5.64 -3.18
CA ARG A 54 4.13 5.32 -2.11
C ARG A 54 3.50 6.59 -1.60
N SER A 55 2.23 6.48 -1.18
CA SER A 55 1.61 7.60 -0.48
C SER A 55 2.20 7.71 0.92
N ARG A 56 2.03 8.88 1.53
CA ARG A 56 2.33 9.12 2.94
C ARG A 56 1.75 8.02 3.83
N LYS A 57 0.46 7.72 3.63
CA LYS A 57 -0.28 6.71 4.41
C LYS A 57 0.30 5.31 4.22
N GLU A 58 0.52 4.88 2.97
CA GLU A 58 1.11 3.57 2.70
C GLU A 58 2.49 3.41 3.33
N LEU A 59 3.31 4.47 3.27
CA LEU A 59 4.66 4.44 3.81
C LEU A 59 4.62 4.32 5.34
N ALA A 60 3.76 5.10 6.01
CA ALA A 60 3.56 5.03 7.44
C ALA A 60 3.11 3.63 7.89
N GLU A 61 2.09 3.05 7.22
CA GLU A 61 1.60 1.70 7.50
C GLU A 61 2.71 0.64 7.34
N LYS A 62 3.51 0.75 6.28
CA LYS A 62 4.62 -0.20 6.04
C LYS A 62 5.75 -0.07 7.05
N LEU A 63 6.01 1.13 7.57
CA LEU A 63 6.99 1.35 8.63
C LEU A 63 6.47 0.88 10.00
N GLN A 64 5.18 1.10 10.29
CA GLN A 64 4.53 0.58 11.51
C GLN A 64 4.55 -0.95 11.53
N LEU A 65 4.27 -1.61 10.40
CA LEU A 65 4.37 -3.07 10.28
C LEU A 65 5.80 -3.60 10.49
N LYS A 66 6.82 -2.74 10.42
CA LYS A 66 8.21 -3.08 10.75
C LYS A 66 8.56 -2.87 12.23
N GLY A 67 7.61 -2.37 13.03
CA GLY A 67 7.78 -2.18 14.47
C GLY A 67 8.29 -0.80 14.89
N PHE A 68 8.42 0.16 13.96
CA PHE A 68 8.89 1.50 14.30
C PHE A 68 7.81 2.33 15.03
N ASP A 69 8.25 3.22 15.94
CA ASP A 69 7.35 4.10 16.68
C ASP A 69 6.64 5.12 15.77
N ARG A 70 5.37 5.40 16.07
CA ARG A 70 4.52 6.27 15.27
C ARG A 70 5.03 7.71 15.21
N ARG A 71 5.56 8.26 16.31
CA ARG A 71 6.07 9.64 16.35
C ARG A 71 7.33 9.77 15.50
N GLN A 72 8.25 8.81 15.62
CA GLN A 72 9.48 8.80 14.82
C GLN A 72 9.20 8.61 13.33
N ILE A 73 8.24 7.76 12.96
CA ILE A 73 7.78 7.60 11.56
C ILE A 73 7.29 8.93 11.01
N GLU A 74 6.46 9.63 11.77
CA GLU A 74 5.85 10.90 11.36
C GLU A 74 6.90 11.99 11.13
N GLU A 75 7.93 12.06 11.99
CA GLU A 75 9.08 12.97 11.81
C GLU A 75 9.85 12.66 10.53
N VAL A 76 10.17 11.38 10.28
CA VAL A 76 10.89 10.97 9.08
C VAL A 76 10.08 11.21 7.81
N ILE A 77 8.77 10.94 7.83
CA ILE A 77 7.88 11.20 6.70
C ILE A 77 7.86 12.69 6.37
N LYS A 78 7.74 13.58 7.37
CA LYS A 78 7.79 15.04 7.14
C LYS A 78 9.10 15.45 6.46
N LEU A 79 10.25 14.93 6.91
CA LEU A 79 11.53 15.21 6.28
C LEU A 79 11.58 14.75 4.81
N LEU A 80 11.02 13.58 4.51
CA LEU A 80 10.96 13.05 3.15
C LEU A 80 10.00 13.83 2.25
N GLU A 81 8.90 14.36 2.79
CA GLU A 81 8.01 15.27 2.08
C GLU A 81 8.69 16.62 1.79
N THR A 82 9.38 17.21 2.78
CA THR A 82 10.16 18.44 2.57
C THR A 82 11.26 18.25 1.53
N ALA A 83 11.87 17.05 1.48
CA ALA A 83 12.84 16.69 0.45
C ALA A 83 12.21 16.34 -0.92
N GLY A 84 10.88 16.37 -1.05
CA GLY A 84 10.17 16.06 -2.29
C GLY A 84 10.13 14.57 -2.67
N LEU A 85 10.58 13.68 -1.78
CA LEU A 85 10.60 12.22 -2.01
C LEU A 85 9.22 11.58 -1.83
N ILE A 86 8.33 12.25 -1.09
CA ILE A 86 6.93 11.89 -0.95
C ILE A 86 6.10 13.06 -1.44
N ASN A 87 5.20 12.77 -2.38
CA ASN A 87 4.27 13.76 -2.90
C ASN A 87 2.98 13.06 -3.32
N ASP A 88 2.00 13.05 -2.41
CA ASP A 88 0.72 12.38 -2.64
C ASP A 88 -0.05 12.98 -3.82
N ARG A 89 0.09 14.30 -4.07
CA ARG A 89 -0.56 14.96 -5.21
C ARG A 89 0.02 14.48 -6.55
N ALA A 90 1.34 14.44 -6.66
CA ALA A 90 2.00 13.91 -7.85
C ALA A 90 1.66 12.42 -8.05
N LEU A 91 1.71 11.64 -6.96
CA LEU A 91 1.33 10.23 -7.00
C LEU A 91 -0.12 10.02 -7.44
N ALA A 92 -1.06 10.82 -6.94
CA ALA A 92 -2.48 10.71 -7.32
C ALA A 92 -2.69 10.98 -8.81
N ALA A 93 -2.02 11.99 -9.36
CA ALA A 93 -2.06 12.29 -10.79
C ALA A 93 -1.51 11.14 -11.64
N ASP A 94 -0.37 10.54 -11.23
CA ASP A 94 0.22 9.40 -11.93
C ASP A 94 -0.68 8.15 -11.86
N LEU A 95 -1.28 7.90 -10.70
CA LEU A 95 -2.20 6.80 -10.51
C LEU A 95 -3.50 6.99 -11.31
N LEU A 96 -4.00 8.21 -11.44
CA LEU A 96 -5.14 8.51 -12.31
C LEU A 96 -4.81 8.14 -13.77
N ARG A 97 -3.69 8.63 -14.31
CA ARG A 97 -3.27 8.30 -15.69
C ARG A 97 -3.14 6.79 -15.88
N TYR A 98 -2.48 6.11 -14.94
CA TYR A 98 -2.36 4.65 -14.96
C TYR A 98 -3.72 3.93 -14.90
N ALA A 99 -4.66 4.42 -14.09
CA ALA A 99 -5.99 3.84 -13.96
C ALA A 99 -6.81 3.95 -15.25
N VAL A 100 -6.69 5.06 -15.97
CA VAL A 100 -7.35 5.29 -17.25
C VAL A 100 -6.68 4.46 -18.35
N GLU A 101 -5.39 4.68 -18.59
CA GLU A 101 -4.68 4.15 -19.77
C GLU A 101 -4.41 2.64 -19.69
N ARG A 102 -4.01 2.16 -18.51
CA ARG A 102 -3.56 0.76 -18.33
C ARG A 102 -4.65 -0.11 -17.74
N LYS A 103 -5.49 0.43 -16.86
CA LYS A 103 -6.56 -0.32 -16.21
C LYS A 103 -7.95 -0.06 -16.75
N SER A 104 -8.17 0.92 -17.64
CA SER A 104 -9.48 1.31 -18.20
C SER A 104 -10.58 1.27 -17.13
N LEU A 105 -10.36 1.98 -16.03
CA LEU A 105 -11.33 2.09 -14.94
C LEU A 105 -12.24 3.28 -15.19
N GLY A 106 -13.51 3.14 -14.80
CA GLY A 106 -14.45 4.27 -14.74
C GLY A 106 -14.24 5.08 -13.46
N ALA A 107 -14.94 6.21 -13.35
CA ALA A 107 -14.74 7.19 -12.28
C ALA A 107 -14.83 6.57 -10.88
N LYS A 108 -15.80 5.67 -10.64
CA LYS A 108 -15.91 4.96 -9.36
C LYS A 108 -14.73 4.01 -9.11
N GLY A 109 -14.30 3.30 -10.14
CA GLY A 109 -13.16 2.38 -10.07
C GLY A 109 -11.85 3.11 -9.80
N ILE A 110 -11.64 4.28 -10.42
CA ILE A 110 -10.48 5.14 -10.18
C ILE A 110 -10.46 5.62 -8.74
N ARG A 111 -11.59 6.14 -8.22
CA ARG A 111 -11.69 6.59 -6.82
C ARG A 111 -11.35 5.47 -5.83
N MET A 112 -11.89 4.27 -6.04
CA MET A 112 -11.56 3.10 -5.21
C MET A 112 -10.09 2.72 -5.32
N PHE A 113 -9.51 2.80 -6.52
CA PHE A 113 -8.10 2.50 -6.75
C PHE A 113 -7.17 3.51 -6.02
N LEU A 114 -7.46 4.80 -6.09
CA LEU A 114 -6.72 5.84 -5.39
C LEU A 114 -6.84 5.70 -3.87
N ALA A 115 -8.06 5.47 -3.36
CA ALA A 115 -8.29 5.23 -1.94
C ALA A 115 -7.54 3.99 -1.44
N GLY A 116 -7.52 2.91 -2.23
CA GLY A 116 -6.74 1.71 -1.95
C GLY A 116 -5.21 1.93 -1.98
N ARG A 117 -4.75 3.01 -2.59
CA ARG A 117 -3.34 3.47 -2.58
C ARG A 117 -3.08 4.47 -1.45
N GLY A 118 -4.04 4.69 -0.56
CA GLY A 118 -3.91 5.53 0.63
C GLY A 118 -4.00 7.04 0.36
N ILE A 119 -4.48 7.44 -0.82
CA ILE A 119 -4.71 8.86 -1.14
C ILE A 119 -5.95 9.35 -0.39
N ASP A 120 -5.84 10.50 0.26
CA ASP A 120 -6.94 11.12 0.99
C ASP A 120 -8.12 11.51 0.09
N ARG A 121 -9.34 11.50 0.64
CA ARG A 121 -10.58 11.79 -0.09
C ARG A 121 -10.57 13.16 -0.74
N GLU A 122 -10.13 14.20 -0.06
CA GLU A 122 -10.11 15.56 -0.63
C GLU A 122 -9.15 15.65 -1.81
N LEU A 123 -8.00 14.96 -1.70
CA LEU A 123 -7.05 14.91 -2.80
C LEU A 123 -7.58 14.08 -3.97
N ILE A 124 -8.30 12.98 -3.71
CA ILE A 124 -9.01 12.24 -4.75
C ILE A 124 -9.99 13.16 -5.47
N ASP A 125 -10.80 13.93 -4.74
CA ASP A 125 -11.77 14.84 -5.33
C ASP A 125 -11.09 15.90 -6.22
N LYS A 126 -10.00 16.50 -5.74
CA LYS A 126 -9.18 17.46 -6.52
C LYS A 126 -8.55 16.81 -7.76
N THR A 127 -8.00 15.61 -7.64
CA THR A 127 -7.40 14.88 -8.77
C THR A 127 -8.46 14.50 -9.80
N MET A 128 -9.66 14.10 -9.35
CA MET A 128 -10.76 13.72 -10.23
C MET A 128 -11.45 14.93 -10.89
N ALA A 129 -11.32 16.15 -10.36
CA ALA A 129 -11.91 17.34 -10.95
C ALA A 129 -11.41 17.62 -12.39
N GLY A 130 -10.18 17.20 -12.71
CA GLY A 130 -9.63 17.26 -14.06
C GLY A 130 -9.98 16.08 -14.96
N HIS A 131 -10.71 15.07 -14.46
CA HIS A 131 -11.08 13.90 -15.25
C HIS A 131 -12.38 14.15 -16.01
N SER A 132 -12.27 14.30 -17.33
CA SER A 132 -13.41 14.62 -18.19
C SER A 132 -14.32 13.39 -18.44
N PRO A 133 -15.64 13.61 -18.62
CA PRO A 133 -16.56 12.55 -19.05
C PRO A 133 -16.13 11.88 -20.36
N GLU A 134 -15.57 12.63 -21.30
CA GLU A 134 -15.05 12.12 -22.58
C GLU A 134 -13.91 11.12 -22.37
N SER A 135 -13.00 11.38 -21.43
CA SER A 135 -11.91 10.46 -21.09
C SER A 135 -12.46 9.13 -20.56
N GLU A 136 -13.50 9.18 -19.73
CA GLU A 136 -14.18 7.99 -19.20
C GLU A 136 -14.86 7.18 -20.32
N GLU A 137 -15.57 7.85 -21.22
CA GLU A 137 -16.23 7.21 -22.37
C GLU A 137 -15.23 6.53 -23.31
N ASN A 138 -14.13 7.22 -23.65
CA ASN A 138 -13.08 6.67 -24.51
C ASN A 138 -12.41 5.44 -23.86
N ALA A 139 -12.20 5.47 -22.54
CA ALA A 139 -11.65 4.32 -21.82
C ALA A 139 -12.62 3.12 -21.82
N ALA A 140 -13.93 3.37 -21.70
CA ALA A 140 -14.97 2.33 -21.77
C ALA A 140 -15.05 1.69 -23.17
N LEU A 141 -15.07 2.51 -24.22
CA LEU A 141 -15.07 2.06 -25.62
C LEU A 141 -13.84 1.21 -25.94
N GLY A 142 -12.63 1.73 -25.66
CA GLY A 142 -11.40 1.00 -25.93
C GLY A 142 -11.28 -0.31 -25.13
N PHE A 143 -11.89 -0.39 -23.95
CA PHE A 143 -12.00 -1.66 -23.22
C PHE A 143 -13.00 -2.62 -23.87
N ALA A 144 -14.18 -2.12 -24.25
CA ALA A 144 -15.24 -2.91 -24.86
C ALA A 144 -14.79 -3.56 -26.17
N GLU A 145 -14.18 -2.79 -27.07
CA GLU A 145 -13.65 -3.28 -28.35
C GLU A 145 -12.63 -4.41 -28.17
N LYS A 146 -11.72 -4.27 -27.20
CA LYS A 146 -10.74 -5.32 -26.86
C LYS A 146 -11.44 -6.58 -26.38
N LYS A 147 -12.52 -6.46 -25.60
CA LYS A 147 -13.27 -7.62 -25.09
C LYS A 147 -14.19 -8.26 -26.13
N LEU A 148 -14.72 -7.49 -27.07
CA LEU A 148 -15.53 -8.05 -28.15
C LEU A 148 -14.75 -9.08 -28.97
N ARG A 149 -13.44 -8.89 -29.16
CA ARG A 149 -12.57 -9.87 -29.83
C ARG A 149 -12.66 -11.28 -29.22
N THR A 150 -12.84 -11.40 -27.90
CA THR A 150 -12.94 -12.69 -27.21
C THR A 150 -14.38 -13.15 -26.97
N LEU A 151 -15.36 -12.27 -27.20
CA LEU A 151 -16.78 -12.54 -26.98
C LEU A 151 -17.53 -12.95 -28.26
N LYS A 152 -16.93 -12.86 -29.45
CA LYS A 152 -17.56 -13.17 -30.75
C LYS A 152 -18.24 -14.53 -30.84
N LYS A 153 -17.82 -15.50 -30.01
CA LYS A 153 -18.39 -16.86 -29.98
C LYS A 153 -19.75 -16.97 -29.28
N TYR A 154 -20.22 -15.90 -28.63
CA TYR A 154 -21.47 -15.91 -27.87
C TYR A 154 -22.59 -15.21 -28.64
N PRO A 155 -23.87 -15.59 -28.41
CA PRO A 155 -25.02 -14.87 -28.94
C PRO A 155 -25.06 -13.40 -28.47
N PRO A 156 -25.64 -12.47 -29.25
CA PRO A 156 -25.65 -11.03 -28.94
C PRO A 156 -26.12 -10.68 -27.51
N ASP A 157 -27.20 -11.28 -27.03
CA ASP A 157 -27.72 -11.02 -25.67
C ASP A 157 -26.75 -11.46 -24.56
N VAL A 158 -26.01 -12.53 -24.81
CA VAL A 158 -24.99 -13.04 -23.88
C VAL A 158 -23.77 -12.11 -23.90
N VAL A 159 -23.37 -11.62 -25.07
CA VAL A 159 -22.29 -10.63 -25.20
C VAL A 159 -22.64 -9.36 -24.45
N LYS A 160 -23.83 -8.80 -24.67
CA LYS A 160 -24.34 -7.60 -23.99
C LYS A 160 -24.29 -7.74 -22.47
N ARG A 161 -24.84 -8.83 -21.92
CA ARG A 161 -24.85 -9.09 -20.46
C ARG A 161 -23.45 -9.26 -19.88
N LYS A 162 -22.56 -9.97 -20.58
CA LYS A 162 -21.17 -10.17 -20.14
C LYS A 162 -20.40 -8.84 -20.14
N LEU A 163 -20.53 -8.06 -21.22
CA LEU A 163 -19.85 -6.79 -21.37
C LEU A 163 -20.33 -5.77 -20.32
N TRP A 164 -21.63 -5.70 -20.07
CA TRP A 164 -22.22 -4.90 -18.99
C TRP A 164 -21.55 -5.20 -17.65
N GLY A 165 -21.53 -6.48 -17.24
CA GLY A 165 -20.92 -6.87 -15.97
C GLY A 165 -19.43 -6.58 -15.89
N MET A 166 -18.69 -6.69 -17.02
CA MET A 166 -17.27 -6.35 -17.06
C MET A 166 -17.04 -4.85 -16.84
N LEU A 167 -17.80 -3.99 -17.51
CA LEU A 167 -17.69 -2.53 -17.36
C LEU A 167 -18.13 -2.08 -15.95
N GLN A 168 -19.22 -2.66 -15.43
CA GLN A 168 -19.69 -2.36 -14.07
C GLN A 168 -18.64 -2.66 -13.00
N ARG A 169 -17.94 -3.80 -13.08
CA ARG A 169 -16.85 -4.14 -12.14
C ARG A 169 -15.63 -3.22 -12.26
N ARG A 170 -15.49 -2.50 -13.38
CA ARG A 170 -14.46 -1.47 -13.58
C ARG A 170 -14.89 -0.11 -13.06
N GLY A 171 -16.14 0.02 -12.61
CA GLY A 171 -16.65 1.23 -11.97
C GLY A 171 -17.12 2.30 -12.95
N PHE A 172 -17.46 1.93 -14.19
CA PHE A 172 -18.18 2.82 -15.10
C PHE A 172 -19.62 3.03 -14.62
N SER A 173 -20.16 4.22 -14.84
CA SER A 173 -21.57 4.53 -14.54
C SER A 173 -22.50 3.78 -15.50
N SER A 174 -23.75 3.54 -15.09
CA SER A 174 -24.75 2.89 -15.95
C SER A 174 -24.97 3.64 -17.27
N GLY A 175 -24.93 4.98 -17.24
CA GLY A 175 -25.04 5.83 -18.43
C GLY A 175 -23.90 5.58 -19.43
N VAL A 176 -22.64 5.57 -18.95
CA VAL A 176 -21.48 5.26 -19.79
C VAL A 176 -21.58 3.83 -20.33
N ILE A 177 -21.95 2.86 -19.50
CA ILE A 177 -22.09 1.46 -19.93
C ILE A 177 -23.13 1.33 -21.04
N HIS A 178 -24.29 1.97 -20.89
CA HIS A 178 -25.34 1.95 -21.91
C HIS A 178 -24.84 2.55 -23.22
N LYS A 179 -24.25 3.75 -23.18
CA LYS A 179 -23.68 4.42 -24.34
C LYS A 179 -22.64 3.56 -25.04
N THR A 180 -21.68 3.03 -24.29
CA THR A 180 -20.62 2.14 -24.82
C THR A 180 -21.21 0.92 -25.51
N ILE A 181 -22.17 0.23 -24.88
CA ILE A 181 -22.79 -0.97 -25.46
C ILE A 181 -23.53 -0.63 -26.76
N SER A 182 -24.33 0.44 -26.78
CA SER A 182 -25.04 0.89 -27.98
C SER A 182 -24.11 1.31 -29.12
N SER A 183 -22.88 1.71 -28.82
CA SER A 183 -21.90 2.08 -29.85
C SER A 183 -21.16 0.89 -30.46
N VAL A 184 -21.07 -0.26 -29.77
CA VAL A 184 -20.21 -1.38 -30.18
C VAL A 184 -20.97 -2.68 -30.52
N LEU A 185 -22.27 -2.74 -30.26
CA LEU A 185 -23.18 -3.85 -30.60
C LEU A 185 -24.36 -3.31 -31.39
#